data_AF-A6QV73-F1
#
_entry.id   AF-A6QV73-F1
#
_cell.length_a   1.000
_cell.length_b   1.000
_cell.length_c   1.000
_cell.angle_alpha   90.00
_cell.angle_beta   90.00
_cell.angle_gamma   90.00
#
_symmetry.space_group_name_H-M   'P 1'
#
loop_
_entity.id
_entity.type
_entity.pdbx_description
1 polymer ?
#
loop_
_entity_poly.entity_id
_entity_poly.type
_entity_poly.pdbx_seq_one_letter_code
_entity_poly.pdbx_strand_id
1 'polypeptide(L)'
;MITRLIGNERDDEARAILVKYHANGDSNHPLVKLEMAEMVESLRKEGMLTWRNFFDLRVLFKSRSRRYRMMLNVSFSWFGQFSGNNIASYYLPYLLENVGVADTNTKLLLNIIYAITGWIPAMAGARCHDIIGRRKMLLGCTVGMAVCLAIAAGTAAGYINTGSRSSSSASIAFIYLFGSVFAFAFTSMQPVYPGEVMSNDMRGKGMGVSQLTSGLAGFVNTFAAPVALKNIRYWFYVFFVFWDLFEFAFIYFFYVETKGRTLEELDEVFEAPNPRKASTTPIALRRQLPVGQIDEEEPKHETVV
;
A
#
# COMPACT_ATOMS: atom_id res chain seq x y z
N MET A 1 -0.50 7.34 -23.52
CA MET A 1 -0.93 8.29 -24.57
C MET A 1 -0.19 8.02 -25.88
N ILE A 2 1.17 8.02 -25.88
CA ILE A 2 2.01 7.71 -27.05
C ILE A 2 1.74 6.30 -27.61
N THR A 3 1.68 5.28 -26.76
CA THR A 3 1.36 3.89 -27.14
C THR A 3 0.00 3.74 -27.82
N ARG A 4 -0.97 4.61 -27.52
CA ARG A 4 -2.29 4.62 -28.17
C ARG A 4 -2.26 5.29 -29.55
N LEU A 5 -1.33 6.23 -29.76
CA LEU A 5 -1.09 6.83 -31.08
C LEU A 5 -0.45 5.79 -32.01
N ILE A 6 0.57 5.07 -31.54
CA ILE A 6 1.20 3.96 -32.28
C ILE A 6 0.17 2.86 -32.58
N GLY A 7 -0.67 2.50 -31.60
CA GLY A 7 -1.77 1.54 -31.80
C GLY A 7 -2.85 2.01 -32.79
N ASN A 8 -2.96 3.31 -33.06
CA ASN A 8 -3.89 3.87 -34.05
C ASN A 8 -3.17 4.23 -35.37
N GLU A 9 -1.98 3.67 -35.63
CA GLU A 9 -1.16 3.93 -36.84
C GLU A 9 -0.73 5.41 -36.99
N ARG A 10 -0.66 6.15 -35.87
CA ARG A 10 -0.22 7.57 -35.82
C ARG A 10 1.21 7.66 -35.29
N ASP A 11 2.12 6.96 -35.96
CA ASP A 11 3.52 6.83 -35.54
C ASP A 11 4.30 8.15 -35.60
N ASP A 12 3.96 9.03 -36.55
CA ASP A 12 4.61 10.32 -36.71
C ASP A 12 4.33 11.27 -35.53
N GLU A 13 3.12 11.22 -34.98
CA GLU A 13 2.74 12.01 -33.80
C GLU A 13 3.38 11.46 -32.54
N ALA A 14 3.46 10.13 -32.41
CA ALA A 14 4.19 9.49 -31.33
C ALA A 14 5.67 9.91 -31.35
N ARG A 15 6.29 9.87 -32.54
CA ARG A 15 7.67 10.33 -32.74
C ARG A 15 7.85 11.81 -32.40
N ALA A 16 6.94 12.68 -32.83
CA ALA A 16 7.02 14.12 -32.54
C ALA A 16 7.01 14.43 -31.04
N ILE A 17 6.23 13.66 -30.25
CA ILE A 17 6.19 13.79 -28.79
C ILE A 17 7.53 13.35 -28.18
N LEU A 18 8.09 12.21 -28.60
CA LEU A 18 9.38 11.72 -28.12
C LEU A 18 10.52 12.69 -28.45
N VAL A 19 10.53 13.23 -29.66
CA VAL A 19 11.51 14.23 -30.08
C VAL A 19 11.45 15.46 -29.18
N LYS A 20 10.24 15.95 -28.89
CA LYS A 20 10.04 17.15 -28.07
C LYS A 20 10.43 16.97 -26.61
N TYR A 21 10.08 15.84 -26.00
CA TYR A 21 10.21 15.65 -24.55
C TYR A 21 11.42 14.80 -24.12
N HIS A 22 11.86 13.85 -24.94
CA HIS A 22 12.96 12.93 -24.59
C HIS A 22 14.27 13.23 -25.34
N ALA A 23 14.19 13.88 -26.52
CA ALA A 23 15.37 14.26 -27.30
C ALA A 23 15.64 15.78 -27.35
N ASN A 24 14.95 16.56 -26.51
CA ASN A 24 15.10 18.02 -26.42
C ASN A 24 15.00 18.74 -27.77
N GLY A 25 14.19 18.21 -28.70
CA GLY A 25 13.99 18.73 -30.06
C GLY A 25 14.80 18.06 -31.16
N ASP A 26 15.73 17.14 -30.87
CA ASP A 26 16.53 16.45 -31.88
C ASP A 26 15.82 15.20 -32.45
N SER A 27 15.41 15.29 -33.71
CA SER A 27 14.69 14.22 -34.42
C SER A 27 15.55 13.00 -34.79
N ASN A 28 16.88 13.16 -34.78
CA ASN A 28 17.83 12.12 -35.15
C ASN A 28 18.51 11.45 -33.96
N HIS A 29 18.17 11.87 -32.73
CA HIS A 29 18.75 11.28 -31.54
C HIS A 29 18.45 9.77 -31.48
N PRO A 30 19.46 8.90 -31.26
CA PRO A 30 19.29 7.44 -31.30
C PRO A 30 18.27 6.92 -30.28
N LEU A 31 18.06 7.64 -29.16
CA LEU A 31 17.05 7.33 -28.15
C LEU A 31 15.63 7.26 -28.72
N VAL A 32 15.27 8.15 -29.65
CA VAL A 32 13.90 8.19 -30.22
C VAL A 32 13.62 6.93 -31.04
N LYS A 33 14.62 6.45 -31.80
CA LYS A 33 14.49 5.20 -32.58
C LYS A 33 14.38 3.99 -31.66
N LEU A 34 15.16 3.97 -30.58
CA LEU A 34 15.15 2.90 -29.60
C LEU A 34 13.79 2.81 -28.88
N GLU A 35 13.30 3.93 -28.35
CA GLU A 35 12.01 3.99 -27.64
C GLU A 35 10.82 3.68 -28.56
N MET A 36 10.84 4.13 -29.82
CA MET A 36 9.82 3.74 -30.80
C MET A 36 9.84 2.23 -31.06
N ALA A 37 11.02 1.62 -31.21
CA ALA A 37 11.14 0.18 -31.42
C ALA A 37 10.63 -0.62 -30.21
N GLU A 38 10.97 -0.20 -28.99
CA GLU A 38 10.49 -0.82 -27.75
C GLU A 38 8.97 -0.71 -27.58
N MET A 39 8.38 0.43 -27.93
CA MET A 39 6.92 0.62 -27.87
C MET A 39 6.17 -0.22 -28.89
N VAL A 40 6.68 -0.33 -30.12
CA VAL A 40 6.10 -1.18 -31.17
C VAL A 40 6.19 -2.66 -30.77
N GLU A 41 7.32 -3.09 -30.22
CA GLU A 41 7.50 -4.46 -29.72
C GLU A 41 6.54 -4.76 -28.55
N SER A 42 6.37 -3.81 -27.63
CA SER A 42 5.43 -3.93 -26.52
C SER A 42 3.99 -4.05 -27.00
N LEU A 43 3.58 -3.25 -27.99
CA LEU A 43 2.26 -3.33 -28.62
C LEU A 43 2.04 -4.65 -29.36
N ARG A 44 3.08 -5.20 -30.00
CA ARG A 44 3.02 -6.49 -30.68
C ARG A 44 2.82 -7.64 -29.70
N LYS A 45 3.42 -7.57 -28.51
CA LYS A 45 3.27 -8.56 -27.44
C LYS A 45 1.94 -8.48 -26.71
N GLU A 46 1.46 -7.27 -26.40
CA GLU A 46 0.24 -7.06 -25.62
C GLU A 46 -1.04 -7.00 -26.49
N GLY A 47 -0.89 -6.72 -27.79
CA GLY A 47 -1.99 -6.46 -28.71
C GLY A 47 -2.65 -5.11 -28.45
N MET A 48 -3.43 -4.59 -29.41
CA MET A 48 -4.22 -3.38 -29.18
C MET A 48 -5.22 -3.58 -28.04
N LEU A 49 -5.31 -2.60 -27.13
CA LEU A 49 -6.29 -2.56 -26.04
C LEU A 49 -7.72 -2.42 -26.61
N THR A 50 -8.30 -3.52 -27.08
CA THR A 50 -9.72 -3.56 -27.48
C THR A 50 -10.61 -3.54 -26.24
N TRP A 51 -11.80 -2.93 -26.31
CA TRP A 51 -12.80 -2.94 -25.21
C TRP A 51 -13.07 -4.34 -24.64
N ARG A 52 -13.02 -5.35 -25.50
CA ARG A 52 -13.17 -6.76 -25.13
C ARG A 52 -12.00 -7.30 -24.29
N ASN A 53 -10.77 -6.85 -24.56
CA ASN A 53 -9.59 -7.16 -23.77
C ASN A 53 -9.58 -6.38 -22.45
N PHE A 54 -10.17 -5.19 -22.40
CA PHE A 54 -10.28 -4.40 -21.17
C PHE A 54 -11.14 -5.09 -20.10
N PHE A 55 -12.30 -5.65 -20.48
CA PHE A 55 -13.18 -6.40 -19.58
C PHE A 55 -12.75 -7.85 -19.34
N ASP A 56 -11.69 -8.34 -19.99
CA ASP A 56 -11.17 -9.68 -19.71
C ASP A 56 -10.39 -9.72 -18.39
N LEU A 57 -11.13 -9.95 -17.29
CA LEU A 57 -10.59 -10.15 -15.95
C LEU A 57 -9.98 -11.53 -15.75
N ARG A 58 -10.13 -12.46 -16.70
CA ARG A 58 -9.55 -13.81 -16.59
C ARG A 58 -8.02 -13.76 -16.55
N VAL A 59 -7.43 -12.76 -17.20
CA VAL A 59 -5.99 -12.46 -17.13
C VAL A 59 -5.52 -12.32 -15.67
N LEU A 60 -6.35 -11.78 -14.76
CA LEU A 60 -5.99 -11.60 -13.35
C LEU A 60 -5.93 -12.92 -12.56
N PHE A 61 -6.68 -13.94 -12.97
CA PHE A 61 -6.86 -15.18 -12.19
C PHE A 61 -6.28 -16.44 -12.86
N LYS A 62 -5.71 -16.32 -14.07
CA LYS A 62 -5.29 -17.46 -14.91
C LYS A 62 -4.17 -18.32 -14.32
N SER A 63 -3.25 -17.73 -13.54
CA SER A 63 -2.08 -18.44 -12.98
C SER A 63 -2.04 -18.33 -11.45
N ARG A 64 -1.33 -19.27 -10.79
CA ARG A 64 -1.07 -19.23 -9.35
C ARG A 64 -0.36 -17.93 -8.94
N SER A 65 0.69 -17.54 -9.67
CA SER A 65 1.44 -16.29 -9.44
C SER A 65 0.53 -15.06 -9.54
N ARG A 66 -0.29 -14.99 -10.59
CA ARG A 66 -1.26 -13.91 -10.82
C ARG A 66 -2.33 -13.81 -9.71
N ARG A 67 -2.87 -14.95 -9.25
CA ARG A 67 -3.80 -14.99 -8.11
C ARG A 67 -3.16 -14.52 -6.81
N TYR A 68 -1.90 -14.89 -6.57
CA TYR A 68 -1.16 -14.46 -5.38
C TYR A 68 -0.92 -12.96 -5.37
N ARG A 69 -0.50 -12.40 -6.52
CA ARG A 69 -0.37 -10.96 -6.73
C ARG A 69 -1.67 -10.21 -6.49
N MET A 70 -2.77 -10.75 -7.02
CA MET A 70 -4.09 -10.17 -6.85
C MET A 70 -4.55 -10.19 -5.39
N MET A 71 -4.30 -11.30 -4.68
CA MET A 71 -4.59 -11.40 -3.25
C MET A 71 -3.82 -10.35 -2.45
N LEU A 72 -2.52 -10.17 -2.73
CA LEU A 72 -1.72 -9.13 -2.07
C LEU A 72 -2.26 -7.73 -2.35
N ASN A 73 -2.59 -7.43 -3.61
CA ASN A 73 -3.14 -6.14 -4.00
C ASN A 73 -4.48 -5.85 -3.30
N VAL A 74 -5.45 -6.78 -3.39
CA VAL A 74 -6.76 -6.64 -2.73
C VAL A 74 -6.61 -6.52 -1.22
N SER A 75 -5.77 -7.35 -0.59
CA SER A 75 -5.54 -7.29 0.86
C SER A 75 -4.94 -5.94 1.26
N PHE A 76 -3.98 -5.41 0.51
CA PHE A 76 -3.32 -4.16 0.82
C PHE A 76 -4.25 -2.95 0.65
N SER A 77 -5.07 -2.93 -0.41
CA SER A 77 -6.11 -1.92 -0.61
C SER A 77 -7.14 -1.93 0.52
N TRP A 78 -7.54 -3.13 0.96
CA TRP A 78 -8.47 -3.28 2.06
C TRP A 78 -7.87 -2.77 3.38
N PHE A 79 -6.67 -3.25 3.75
CA PHE A 79 -5.97 -2.81 4.96
C PHE A 79 -5.71 -1.30 4.94
N GLY A 80 -5.29 -0.73 3.80
CA GLY A 80 -5.07 0.71 3.67
C GLY A 80 -6.28 1.58 4.00
N GLN A 81 -7.50 1.07 3.85
CA GLN A 81 -8.75 1.82 4.14
C GLN A 81 -9.46 1.37 5.42
N PHE A 82 -9.23 0.12 5.83
CA PHE A 82 -9.90 -0.51 6.97
C PHE A 82 -9.01 -0.58 8.23
N SER A 83 -7.75 -0.20 8.17
CA SER A 83 -6.83 -0.13 9.32
C SER A 83 -7.02 1.15 10.17
N GLY A 84 -8.27 1.55 10.41
CA GLY A 84 -8.61 2.60 11.38
C GLY A 84 -8.34 4.07 11.02
N ASN A 85 -7.90 4.37 9.80
CA ASN A 85 -7.47 5.74 9.41
C ASN A 85 -8.59 6.78 9.47
N ASN A 86 -9.80 6.36 9.11
CA ASN A 86 -10.96 7.23 9.15
C ASN A 86 -11.57 7.33 10.56
N ILE A 87 -11.25 6.39 11.45
CA ILE A 87 -11.71 6.40 12.85
C ILE A 87 -11.17 7.62 13.54
N ALA A 88 -9.89 7.94 13.37
CA ALA A 88 -9.28 9.13 13.95
C ALA A 88 -10.08 10.39 13.57
N SER A 89 -10.43 10.54 12.29
CA SER A 89 -11.19 11.68 11.79
C SER A 89 -12.65 11.72 12.31
N TYR A 90 -13.30 10.57 12.51
CA TYR A 90 -14.68 10.51 13.04
C TYR A 90 -14.77 10.62 14.56
N TYR A 91 -13.78 10.08 15.28
CA TYR A 91 -13.75 10.07 16.75
C TYR A 91 -13.17 11.35 17.33
N LEU A 92 -12.26 12.02 16.62
CA LEU A 92 -11.63 13.23 17.14
C LEU A 92 -12.68 14.28 17.57
N PRO A 93 -13.71 14.61 16.76
CA PRO A 93 -14.76 15.52 17.20
C PRO A 93 -15.54 15.04 18.43
N TYR A 94 -15.82 13.74 18.54
CA TYR A 94 -16.56 13.13 19.66
C TYR A 94 -15.73 13.15 20.96
N LEU A 95 -14.43 12.82 20.87
CA LEU A 95 -13.52 12.88 22.01
C LEU A 95 -13.29 14.31 22.48
N LEU A 96 -13.21 15.27 21.56
CA LEU A 96 -13.08 16.69 21.91
C LEU A 96 -14.30 17.22 22.64
N GLU A 97 -15.49 16.74 22.27
CA GLU A 97 -16.73 17.07 22.96
C GLU A 97 -16.76 16.50 24.38
N ASN A 98 -16.27 15.27 24.60
CA ASN A 98 -16.11 14.69 25.94
C ASN A 98 -15.12 15.49 26.83
N VAL A 99 -14.16 16.18 26.23
CA VAL A 99 -13.21 17.07 26.94
C VAL A 99 -13.81 18.46 27.19
N GLY A 100 -15.04 18.73 26.73
CA GLY A 100 -15.72 20.02 26.85
C GLY A 100 -15.28 21.06 25.81
N VAL A 101 -14.64 20.62 24.72
CA VAL A 101 -14.27 21.48 23.58
C VAL A 101 -15.41 21.43 22.55
N ALA A 102 -16.43 22.26 22.78
CA ALA A 102 -17.62 22.34 21.93
C ALA A 102 -17.47 23.34 20.76
N ASP A 103 -16.46 24.22 20.80
CA ASP A 103 -16.28 25.27 19.82
C ASP A 103 -15.87 24.73 18.44
N THR A 104 -16.64 25.12 17.42
CA THR A 104 -16.47 24.68 16.02
C THR A 104 -15.13 25.12 15.45
N ASN A 105 -14.65 26.32 15.78
CA ASN A 105 -13.36 26.83 15.29
C ASN A 105 -12.20 26.00 15.84
N THR A 106 -12.28 25.61 17.12
CA THR A 106 -11.28 24.76 17.75
C THR A 106 -11.27 23.34 17.15
N LYS A 107 -12.45 22.76 16.87
CA LYS A 107 -12.56 21.46 16.16
C LYS A 107 -11.96 21.53 14.75
N LEU A 108 -12.17 22.63 14.02
CA LEU A 108 -11.60 22.84 12.68
C LEU A 108 -10.07 22.96 12.73
N LEU A 109 -9.55 23.76 13.67
CA LEU A 109 -8.11 23.92 13.88
C LEU A 109 -7.44 22.56 14.19
N LEU A 110 -8.05 21.74 15.04
CA LEU A 110 -7.51 20.43 15.39
C LEU A 110 -7.49 19.46 14.21
N ASN A 111 -8.50 19.50 13.33
CA ASN A 111 -8.47 18.73 12.08
C ASN A 111 -7.36 19.18 11.14
N ILE A 112 -7.08 20.49 11.06
CA ILE A 112 -5.95 21.00 10.27
C ILE A 112 -4.63 20.50 10.85
N ILE A 113 -4.45 20.55 12.17
CA ILE A 113 -3.26 20.00 12.83
C ILE A 113 -3.15 18.51 12.51
N TYR A 114 -4.24 17.75 12.60
CA TYR A 114 -4.24 16.31 12.30
C TYR A 114 -3.75 16.03 10.86
N ALA A 115 -4.27 16.78 9.89
CA ALA A 115 -3.84 16.68 8.50
C ALA A 115 -2.34 17.01 8.31
N ILE A 116 -1.83 18.05 8.97
CA ILE A 116 -0.40 18.42 8.92
C ILE A 116 0.46 17.33 9.58
N THR A 117 0.02 16.80 10.73
CA THR A 117 0.72 15.71 11.43
C THR A 117 0.69 14.38 10.70
N GLY A 118 -0.20 14.20 9.72
CA GLY A 118 -0.16 13.07 8.78
C GLY A 118 0.73 13.36 7.57
N TRP A 119 0.70 14.58 7.04
CA TRP A 119 1.45 14.96 5.85
C TRP A 119 2.98 14.92 6.04
N ILE A 120 3.49 15.45 7.15
CA ILE A 120 4.93 15.48 7.42
C ILE A 120 5.52 14.05 7.50
N PRO A 121 4.96 13.11 8.29
CA PRO A 121 5.42 11.73 8.30
C PRO A 121 5.23 11.01 6.96
N ALA A 122 4.17 11.29 6.19
CA ALA A 122 4.01 10.68 4.87
C ALA A 122 5.14 11.05 3.91
N MET A 123 5.60 12.31 3.93
CA MET A 123 6.75 12.73 3.13
C MET A 123 8.05 12.07 3.58
N ALA A 124 8.28 11.98 4.89
CA ALA A 124 9.45 11.30 5.44
C ALA A 124 9.43 9.80 5.08
N GLY A 125 8.25 9.17 5.25
CA GLY A 125 7.95 7.80 4.90
C GLY A 125 8.33 7.46 3.47
N ALA A 126 7.86 8.27 2.51
CA ALA A 126 8.16 8.09 1.09
C ALA A 126 9.68 7.98 0.79
N ARG A 127 10.54 8.68 1.53
CA ARG A 127 12.01 8.56 1.40
C ARG A 127 12.59 7.35 2.14
N CYS A 128 12.02 7.01 3.30
CA CYS A 128 12.47 5.88 4.10
C CYS A 128 12.16 4.52 3.46
N HIS A 129 11.18 4.43 2.55
CA HIS A 129 10.80 3.18 1.86
C HIS A 129 11.97 2.53 1.11
N ASP A 130 12.80 3.34 0.48
CA ASP A 130 13.95 2.85 -0.30
C ASP A 130 15.12 2.44 0.59
N ILE A 131 15.20 2.97 1.81
CA ILE A 131 16.28 2.66 2.75
C ILE A 131 15.94 1.45 3.62
N ILE A 132 14.74 1.39 4.19
CA ILE A 132 14.35 0.37 5.18
C ILE A 132 13.84 -0.91 4.51
N GLY A 133 13.21 -0.78 3.34
CA GLY A 133 12.48 -1.87 2.67
C GLY A 133 11.00 -1.87 3.00
N ARG A 134 10.18 -2.36 2.08
CA ARG A 134 8.72 -2.18 2.12
C ARG A 134 8.10 -3.04 3.21
N ARG A 135 8.52 -4.31 3.32
CA ARG A 135 7.93 -5.26 4.28
C ARG A 135 8.27 -4.90 5.73
N LYS A 136 9.53 -4.58 6.00
CA LYS A 136 9.98 -4.22 7.36
C LYS A 136 9.26 -2.99 7.88
N MET A 137 9.02 -2.03 6.99
CA MET A 137 8.36 -0.79 7.37
C MET A 137 6.86 -0.97 7.62
N LEU A 138 6.16 -1.78 6.81
CA LEU A 138 4.77 -2.14 7.06
C LEU A 138 4.60 -2.93 8.37
N LEU A 139 5.51 -3.86 8.68
CA LEU A 139 5.50 -4.59 9.95
C LEU A 139 5.78 -3.68 11.16
N GLY A 140 6.75 -2.77 11.05
CA GLY A 140 7.04 -1.81 12.11
C GLY A 140 5.87 -0.84 12.35
N CYS A 141 5.23 -0.39 11.26
CA CYS A 141 4.08 0.49 11.33
C CYS A 141 2.86 -0.18 11.97
N THR A 142 2.51 -1.40 11.54
CA THR A 142 1.35 -2.13 12.10
C THR A 142 1.52 -2.38 13.61
N VAL A 143 2.73 -2.69 14.08
CA VAL A 143 3.01 -2.77 15.53
C VAL A 143 2.84 -1.41 16.21
N GLY A 144 3.39 -0.34 15.63
CA GLY A 144 3.24 1.00 16.17
C GLY A 144 1.78 1.46 16.26
N MET A 145 0.98 1.14 15.25
CA MET A 145 -0.45 1.40 15.21
C MET A 145 -1.22 0.63 16.30
N ALA A 146 -0.98 -0.69 16.41
CA ALA A 146 -1.60 -1.53 17.42
C ALA A 146 -1.30 -1.03 18.84
N VAL A 147 -0.05 -0.61 19.11
CA VAL A 147 0.35 -0.05 20.41
C VAL A 147 -0.36 1.28 20.68
N CYS A 148 -0.40 2.19 19.70
CA CYS A 148 -1.07 3.49 19.87
C CYS A 148 -2.57 3.31 20.14
N LEU A 149 -3.23 2.41 19.39
CA LEU A 149 -4.65 2.12 19.59
C LEU A 149 -4.92 1.38 20.90
N ALA A 150 -4.04 0.49 21.35
CA ALA A 150 -4.17 -0.18 22.63
C ALA A 150 -4.09 0.81 23.80
N ILE A 151 -3.16 1.77 23.74
CA ILE A 151 -3.06 2.82 24.74
C ILE A 151 -4.28 3.73 24.69
N ALA A 152 -4.72 4.15 23.50
CA ALA A 152 -5.91 4.97 23.32
C ALA A 152 -7.19 4.27 23.86
N ALA A 153 -7.31 2.95 23.66
CA ALA A 153 -8.41 2.15 24.20
C ALA A 153 -8.37 2.12 25.74
N GLY A 154 -7.19 1.91 26.32
CA GLY A 154 -6.97 1.88 27.77
C GLY A 154 -7.27 3.23 28.44
N THR A 155 -6.81 4.32 27.84
CA THR A 155 -7.08 5.68 28.36
C THR A 155 -8.54 6.09 28.18
N ALA A 156 -9.20 5.64 27.10
CA ALA A 156 -10.63 5.84 26.90
C ALA A 156 -11.48 5.05 27.93
N ALA A 157 -11.11 3.82 28.24
CA ALA A 157 -11.75 3.03 29.30
C ALA A 157 -11.55 3.69 30.68
N GLY A 158 -10.35 4.21 30.95
CA GLY A 158 -10.03 4.97 32.15
C GLY A 158 -10.90 6.22 32.31
N TYR A 159 -11.15 6.96 31.22
CA TYR A 159 -12.04 8.13 31.23
C TYR A 159 -13.48 7.76 31.60
N ILE A 160 -14.02 6.65 31.08
CA ILE A 160 -15.38 6.22 31.41
C ILE A 160 -15.54 5.87 32.89
N ASN A 161 -14.50 5.29 33.50
CA ASN A 161 -14.55 4.88 34.91
C ASN A 161 -14.25 6.01 35.91
N THR A 162 -13.41 6.98 35.53
CA THR A 162 -12.93 8.04 36.46
C THR A 162 -13.38 9.45 36.11
N GLY A 163 -13.89 9.69 34.90
CA GLY A 163 -14.27 11.02 34.42
C GLY A 163 -13.07 12.00 34.29
N SER A 164 -11.83 11.52 34.40
CA SER A 164 -10.65 12.38 34.44
C SER A 164 -10.36 13.00 33.08
N ARG A 165 -10.40 14.33 33.00
CA ARG A 165 -10.10 15.10 31.77
C ARG A 165 -8.72 14.78 31.19
N SER A 166 -7.75 14.44 32.04
CA SER A 166 -6.40 14.04 31.64
C SER A 166 -6.40 12.75 30.80
N SER A 167 -7.24 11.77 31.14
CA SER A 167 -7.33 10.50 30.40
C SER A 167 -7.85 10.69 28.98
N SER A 168 -8.79 11.62 28.76
CA SER A 168 -9.31 11.90 27.43
C SER A 168 -8.33 12.73 26.58
N SER A 169 -7.57 13.65 27.19
CA SER A 169 -6.48 14.34 26.50
C SER A 169 -5.37 13.38 26.04
N ALA A 170 -5.05 12.37 26.86
CA ALA A 170 -4.09 11.33 26.48
C ALA A 170 -4.59 10.50 25.29
N SER A 171 -5.87 10.08 25.27
CA SER A 171 -6.46 9.36 24.13
C SER A 171 -6.33 10.15 22.83
N ILE A 172 -6.55 11.46 22.87
CA ILE A 172 -6.42 12.33 21.69
C ILE A 172 -4.96 12.32 21.19
N ALA A 173 -3.98 12.48 22.08
CA ALA A 173 -2.56 12.47 21.69
C ALA A 173 -2.14 11.16 21.01
N PHE A 174 -2.60 10.01 21.52
CA PHE A 174 -2.30 8.70 20.92
C PHE A 174 -3.02 8.47 19.59
N ILE A 175 -4.18 9.08 19.35
CA ILE A 175 -4.85 9.05 18.04
C ILE A 175 -4.07 9.85 17.00
N TYR A 176 -3.51 11.01 17.38
CA TYR A 176 -2.63 11.77 16.48
C TYR A 176 -1.35 10.98 16.17
N LEU A 177 -0.75 10.37 17.20
CA LEU A 177 0.43 9.53 17.01
C LEU A 177 0.13 8.34 16.09
N PHE A 178 -1.02 7.68 16.27
CA PHE A 178 -1.50 6.64 15.37
C PHE A 178 -1.59 7.14 13.92
N GLY A 179 -2.23 8.30 13.70
CA GLY A 179 -2.34 8.89 12.35
C GLY A 179 -0.99 9.21 11.72
N SER A 180 -0.04 9.70 12.51
CA SER A 180 1.34 9.95 12.06
C SER A 180 2.08 8.66 11.70
N VAL A 181 1.97 7.61 12.51
CA VAL A 181 2.61 6.30 12.25
C VAL A 181 2.00 5.67 11.00
N PHE A 182 0.68 5.64 10.88
CA PHE A 182 -0.01 5.14 9.69
C PHE A 182 0.44 5.90 8.43
N ALA A 183 0.48 7.23 8.50
CA ALA A 183 0.85 8.06 7.37
C ALA A 183 2.30 7.83 6.92
N PHE A 184 3.20 7.52 7.86
CA PHE A 184 4.60 7.23 7.58
C PHE A 184 4.80 5.98 6.72
N ALA A 185 3.95 4.95 6.84
CA ALA A 185 4.13 3.71 6.08
C ALA A 185 3.02 3.44 5.09
N PHE A 186 1.77 3.37 5.53
CA PHE A 186 0.69 2.93 4.67
C PHE A 186 0.31 3.98 3.64
N THR A 187 0.19 5.25 4.01
CA THR A 187 -0.22 6.31 3.08
C THR A 187 0.74 6.46 1.91
N SER A 188 2.04 6.51 2.17
CA SER A 188 3.08 6.56 1.13
C SER A 188 3.15 5.26 0.31
N MET A 189 2.75 4.12 0.87
CA MET A 189 2.88 2.80 0.23
C MET A 189 1.64 2.40 -0.58
N GLN A 190 0.48 3.01 -0.31
CA GLN A 190 -0.80 2.78 -1.02
C GLN A 190 -0.68 2.73 -2.55
N PRO A 191 0.01 3.68 -3.22
CA PRO A 191 0.21 3.61 -4.66
C PRO A 191 1.41 2.75 -5.08
N VAL A 192 2.42 2.61 -4.21
CA VAL A 192 3.71 2.00 -4.54
C VAL A 192 3.63 0.47 -4.55
N TYR A 193 3.13 -0.13 -3.47
CA TYR A 193 3.15 -1.59 -3.33
C TYR A 193 2.24 -2.32 -4.34
N PRO A 194 0.98 -1.88 -4.58
CA PRO A 194 0.17 -2.41 -5.69
C PRO A 194 0.84 -2.24 -7.06
N GLY A 195 1.53 -1.11 -7.28
CA GLY A 195 2.26 -0.86 -8.52
C GLY A 195 3.42 -1.84 -8.74
N GLU A 196 4.18 -2.14 -7.68
CA GLU A 196 5.33 -3.06 -7.68
C GLU A 196 4.89 -4.53 -7.76
N VAL A 197 3.79 -4.92 -7.11
CA VAL A 197 3.31 -6.32 -7.07
C VAL A 197 2.64 -6.73 -8.39
N MET A 198 2.06 -5.79 -9.13
CA MET A 198 1.46 -6.06 -10.43
C MET A 198 2.52 -6.09 -11.55
N SER A 199 2.49 -7.13 -12.38
CA SER A 199 3.27 -7.16 -13.63
C SER A 199 2.68 -6.21 -14.67
N ASN A 200 3.50 -5.78 -15.63
CA ASN A 200 3.13 -4.79 -16.66
C ASN A 200 1.83 -5.16 -17.39
N ASP A 201 1.67 -6.45 -17.73
CA ASP A 201 0.52 -6.96 -18.48
C ASP A 201 -0.83 -6.78 -17.75
N MET A 202 -0.81 -6.83 -16.42
CA MET A 202 -1.99 -6.77 -15.57
C MET A 202 -2.11 -5.49 -14.74
N ARG A 203 -1.08 -4.64 -14.70
CA ARG A 203 -1.00 -3.49 -13.81
C ARG A 203 -2.19 -2.55 -13.96
N GLY A 204 -2.57 -2.20 -15.19
CA GLY A 204 -3.71 -1.32 -15.42
C GLY A 204 -5.02 -1.86 -14.81
N LYS A 205 -5.29 -3.16 -15.01
CA LYS A 205 -6.50 -3.81 -14.50
C LYS A 205 -6.43 -4.04 -12.98
N GLY A 206 -5.28 -4.48 -12.48
CA GLY A 206 -5.04 -4.72 -11.05
C GLY A 206 -5.15 -3.44 -10.22
N MET A 207 -4.63 -2.31 -10.72
CA MET A 207 -4.79 -1.00 -10.09
C MET A 207 -6.25 -0.54 -10.08
N GLY A 208 -7.03 -0.85 -11.12
CA GLY A 208 -8.47 -0.61 -11.13
C GLY A 208 -9.20 -1.38 -10.01
N VAL A 209 -8.89 -2.66 -9.83
CA VAL A 209 -9.50 -3.46 -8.75
C VAL A 209 -9.01 -3.00 -7.37
N SER A 210 -7.76 -2.58 -7.25
CA SER A 210 -7.22 -1.95 -6.04
C SER A 210 -8.07 -0.74 -5.64
N GLN A 211 -8.36 0.15 -6.59
CA GLN A 211 -9.17 1.33 -6.34
C GLN A 211 -10.62 0.98 -5.98
N LEU A 212 -11.22 0.00 -6.66
CA LEU A 212 -12.56 -0.48 -6.31
C LEU A 212 -12.61 -1.08 -4.91
N THR A 213 -11.61 -1.88 -4.54
CA THR A 213 -11.50 -2.51 -3.21
C THR A 213 -11.33 -1.44 -2.13
N SER A 214 -10.44 -0.46 -2.35
CA SER A 214 -10.27 0.68 -1.46
C SER A 214 -11.56 1.49 -1.32
N GLY A 215 -12.28 1.74 -2.43
CA GLY A 215 -13.55 2.43 -2.41
C GLY A 215 -14.63 1.68 -1.61
N LEU A 216 -14.72 0.36 -1.78
CA LEU A 216 -15.65 -0.48 -1.01
C LEU A 216 -15.29 -0.52 0.48
N ALA A 217 -14.01 -0.70 0.81
CA ALA A 217 -13.54 -0.68 2.19
C ALA A 217 -13.82 0.69 2.86
N GLY A 218 -13.55 1.78 2.14
CA GLY A 218 -13.84 3.15 2.56
C GLY A 218 -15.33 3.40 2.75
N PHE A 219 -16.19 2.90 1.86
CA PHE A 219 -17.64 2.95 1.99
C PHE A 219 -18.10 2.23 3.27
N VAL A 220 -17.67 0.98 3.48
CA VAL A 220 -18.02 0.23 4.69
C VAL A 220 -17.56 0.98 5.93
N ASN A 221 -16.32 1.49 5.96
CA ASN A 221 -15.80 2.22 7.09
C ASN A 221 -16.60 3.52 7.37
N THR A 222 -16.96 4.27 6.33
CA THR A 222 -17.68 5.54 6.45
C THR A 222 -19.10 5.38 7.01
N PHE A 223 -19.81 4.33 6.58
CA PHE A 223 -21.20 4.10 7.01
C PHE A 223 -21.30 3.24 8.27
N ALA A 224 -20.41 2.26 8.46
CA ALA A 224 -20.46 1.36 9.61
C ALA A 224 -19.79 1.97 10.86
N ALA A 225 -18.72 2.77 10.72
CA ALA A 225 -17.98 3.27 11.89
C ALA A 225 -18.82 4.16 12.82
N PRO A 226 -19.65 5.12 12.34
CA PRO A 226 -20.48 5.93 13.23
C PRO A 226 -21.53 5.11 13.99
N VAL A 227 -22.13 4.12 13.32
CA VAL A 227 -23.13 3.20 13.92
C VAL A 227 -22.47 2.31 14.97
N ALA A 228 -21.30 1.76 14.66
CA ALA A 228 -20.53 0.94 15.58
C ALA A 228 -20.07 1.74 16.80
N LEU A 229 -19.58 2.98 16.63
CA LEU A 229 -19.19 3.86 17.73
C LEU A 229 -20.35 4.11 18.69
N LYS A 230 -21.55 4.43 18.17
CA LYS A 230 -22.72 4.70 19.02
C LYS A 230 -23.09 3.52 19.92
N ASN A 231 -22.94 2.29 19.43
CA ASN A 231 -23.35 1.07 20.13
C ASN A 231 -22.25 0.48 21.01
N ILE A 232 -21.00 0.48 20.52
CA ILE A 232 -19.88 -0.29 21.06
C ILE A 232 -18.91 0.60 21.87
N ARG A 233 -18.96 1.93 21.68
CA ARG A 233 -18.13 2.93 22.39
C ARG A 233 -16.63 2.56 22.31
N TYR A 234 -15.97 2.40 23.47
CA TYR A 234 -14.52 2.15 23.55
C TYR A 234 -14.09 0.76 23.03
N TRP A 235 -15.00 -0.22 23.01
CA TRP A 235 -14.71 -1.56 22.46
C TRP A 235 -14.40 -1.52 20.96
N PHE A 236 -14.79 -0.45 20.27
CA PHE A 236 -14.44 -0.24 18.88
C PHE A 236 -12.93 -0.09 18.70
N TYR A 237 -12.23 0.62 19.60
CA TYR A 237 -10.77 0.71 19.56
C TYR A 237 -10.09 -0.65 19.74
N VAL A 238 -10.63 -1.48 20.65
CA VAL A 238 -10.13 -2.83 20.91
C VAL A 238 -10.27 -3.71 19.67
N PHE A 239 -11.38 -3.59 18.92
CA PHE A 239 -11.55 -4.29 17.64
C PHE A 239 -10.42 -3.94 16.65
N PHE A 240 -10.04 -2.66 16.52
CA PHE A 240 -8.95 -2.28 15.62
C PHE A 240 -7.58 -2.74 16.11
N VAL A 241 -7.35 -2.84 17.43
CA VAL A 241 -6.11 -3.46 17.92
C VAL A 241 -6.00 -4.92 17.46
N PHE A 242 -7.08 -5.70 17.57
CA PHE A 242 -7.08 -7.09 17.07
C PHE A 242 -6.96 -7.15 15.54
N TRP A 243 -7.59 -6.20 14.84
CA TRP A 243 -7.48 -6.08 13.40
C TRP A 243 -6.03 -5.79 12.96
N ASP A 244 -5.35 -4.84 13.61
CA ASP A 244 -3.95 -4.50 13.33
C ASP A 244 -3.01 -5.69 13.61
N LEU A 245 -3.28 -6.49 14.65
CA LEU A 245 -2.55 -7.73 14.92
C LEU A 245 -2.79 -8.79 13.83
N PHE A 246 -4.01 -8.89 13.32
CA PHE A 246 -4.32 -9.74 12.17
C PHE A 246 -3.61 -9.25 10.91
N GLU A 247 -3.59 -7.95 10.66
CA GLU A 247 -2.83 -7.34 9.55
C GLU A 247 -1.34 -7.65 9.69
N PHE A 248 -0.76 -7.49 10.88
CA PHE A 248 0.62 -7.85 11.15
C PHE A 248 0.91 -9.32 10.80
N ALA A 249 0.06 -10.24 11.24
CA ALA A 249 0.21 -11.66 10.92
C ALA A 249 0.12 -11.89 9.40
N PHE A 250 -0.86 -11.28 8.73
CA PHE A 250 -1.04 -11.41 7.28
C PHE A 250 0.17 -10.88 6.50
N ILE A 251 0.68 -9.70 6.86
CA ILE A 251 1.87 -9.11 6.25
C ILE A 251 3.10 -9.99 6.54
N TYR A 252 3.21 -10.54 7.74
CA TYR A 252 4.34 -11.39 8.11
C TYR A 252 4.40 -12.68 7.27
N PHE A 253 3.26 -13.31 7.00
CA PHE A 253 3.17 -14.57 6.26
C PHE A 253 3.16 -14.40 4.74
N PHE A 254 2.43 -13.40 4.21
CA PHE A 254 2.16 -13.33 2.76
C PHE A 254 2.93 -12.22 2.03
N TYR A 255 3.32 -11.13 2.68
CA TYR A 255 3.90 -10.01 1.94
C TYR A 255 5.33 -10.30 1.47
N VAL A 256 5.62 -9.80 0.26
CA VAL A 256 6.88 -9.99 -0.47
C VAL A 256 7.69 -8.71 -0.34
N GLU A 257 9.00 -8.82 -0.09
CA GLU A 257 9.89 -7.67 -0.15
C GLU A 257 10.19 -7.29 -1.61
N THR A 258 9.85 -6.06 -1.97
CA THR A 258 9.99 -5.52 -3.33
C THR A 258 11.18 -4.58 -3.50
N LYS A 259 11.88 -4.25 -2.41
CA LYS A 259 13.00 -3.29 -2.44
C LYS A 259 14.12 -3.73 -3.39
N GLY A 260 14.48 -2.81 -4.28
CA GLY A 260 15.69 -2.91 -5.12
C GLY A 260 15.61 -3.98 -6.21
N ARG A 261 14.41 -4.41 -6.60
CA ARG A 261 14.18 -5.41 -7.64
C ARG A 261 13.53 -4.79 -8.87
N THR A 262 13.94 -5.24 -10.04
CA THR A 262 13.25 -4.88 -11.28
C THR A 262 11.91 -5.60 -11.37
N LEU A 263 11.02 -5.15 -12.26
CA LEU A 263 9.73 -5.80 -12.47
C LEU A 263 9.87 -7.24 -12.97
N GLU A 264 10.90 -7.51 -13.77
CA GLU A 264 11.24 -8.83 -14.31
C GLU A 264 11.74 -9.76 -13.21
N GLU A 265 12.59 -9.26 -12.31
CA GLU A 265 13.04 -10.02 -11.13
C GLU A 265 11.88 -10.32 -10.18
N LEU A 266 10.91 -9.41 -10.07
CA LEU A 266 9.69 -9.66 -9.31
C LEU A 266 8.83 -10.74 -9.98
N ASP A 267 8.71 -10.77 -11.31
CA ASP A 267 8.03 -11.85 -12.04
C ASP A 267 8.57 -13.23 -11.65
N GLU A 268 9.89 -13.43 -11.65
CA GLU A 268 10.51 -14.70 -11.21
C GLU A 268 10.21 -15.05 -9.75
N VAL A 269 10.16 -14.03 -8.88
CA VAL A 269 9.93 -14.23 -7.43
C VAL A 269 8.50 -14.65 -7.16
N PHE A 270 7.55 -14.13 -7.93
CA PHE A 270 6.15 -14.52 -7.83
C PHE A 270 5.87 -15.88 -8.50
N GLU A 271 6.72 -16.33 -9.42
CA GLU A 271 6.67 -17.67 -10.01
C GLU A 271 7.27 -18.78 -9.14
N ALA A 272 8.19 -18.43 -8.23
CA ALA A 272 8.77 -19.37 -7.28
C ALA A 272 7.69 -20.07 -6.42
N PRO A 273 7.92 -21.34 -6.01
CA PRO A 273 6.95 -22.12 -5.23
C PRO A 273 6.56 -21.45 -3.91
N ASN A 274 7.48 -20.66 -3.32
CA ASN A 274 7.28 -19.83 -2.14
C ASN A 274 7.75 -18.37 -2.37
N PRO A 275 6.88 -17.49 -2.91
CA PRO A 275 7.24 -16.11 -3.24
C PRO A 275 7.81 -15.30 -2.06
N ARG A 276 7.32 -15.57 -0.85
CA ARG A 276 7.81 -14.96 0.39
C ARG A 276 9.30 -15.23 0.61
N LYS A 277 9.71 -16.51 0.57
CA LYS A 277 11.11 -16.91 0.84
C LYS A 277 12.05 -16.40 -0.27
N ALA A 278 11.59 -16.45 -1.52
CA ALA A 278 12.31 -15.89 -2.67
C ALA A 278 12.50 -14.36 -2.56
N SER A 279 11.56 -13.66 -1.92
CA SER A 279 11.64 -12.21 -1.70
C SER A 279 12.67 -11.78 -0.65
N THR A 280 12.90 -12.63 0.37
CA THR A 280 13.80 -12.31 1.48
C THR A 280 15.27 -12.68 1.23
N THR A 281 15.56 -13.38 0.13
CA THR A 281 16.93 -13.78 -0.22
C THR A 281 17.71 -12.57 -0.75
N PRO A 282 18.91 -12.27 -0.23
CA PRO A 282 19.70 -11.11 -0.66
C PRO A 282 20.13 -11.26 -2.12
N ILE A 283 20.03 -10.14 -2.86
CA ILE A 283 20.28 -10.05 -4.32
C ILE A 283 21.68 -10.59 -4.70
N ALA A 284 22.67 -10.44 -3.81
CA ALA A 284 24.04 -10.90 -4.02
C ALA A 284 24.16 -12.43 -4.16
N LEU A 285 23.33 -13.22 -3.46
CA LEU A 285 23.32 -14.69 -3.58
C LEU A 285 22.62 -15.14 -4.88
N ARG A 286 21.60 -14.41 -5.33
CA ARG A 286 20.80 -14.80 -6.51
C ARG A 286 21.54 -14.54 -7.83
N ARG A 287 22.41 -13.53 -7.89
CA ARG A 287 23.29 -13.27 -9.05
C ARG A 287 24.35 -14.36 -9.26
N GLN A 288 24.63 -15.19 -8.24
CA GLN A 288 25.62 -16.26 -8.28
C GLN A 288 25.02 -17.66 -8.49
N LEU A 289 23.71 -17.82 -8.34
CA LEU A 289 23.04 -19.11 -8.46
C LEU A 289 22.39 -19.27 -9.84
N PRO A 290 22.73 -20.31 -10.63
CA PRO A 290 21.99 -20.65 -11.83
C PRO A 290 20.52 -20.92 -11.51
N VAL A 291 19.62 -20.61 -12.46
CA VAL A 291 18.15 -20.58 -12.35
C VAL A 291 17.49 -21.92 -11.90
N GLY A 292 18.24 -22.95 -11.52
CA GLY A 292 17.73 -24.27 -11.10
C GLY A 292 18.18 -24.80 -9.73
N GLN A 293 19.01 -24.08 -8.95
CA GLN A 293 19.58 -24.61 -7.69
C GLN A 293 18.96 -24.06 -6.40
N ILE A 294 17.92 -23.22 -6.49
CA ILE A 294 17.29 -22.60 -5.31
C ILE A 294 16.55 -23.61 -4.42
N ASP A 295 16.32 -24.83 -4.92
CA ASP A 295 15.54 -25.88 -4.25
C ASP A 295 16.39 -26.88 -3.44
N GLU A 296 17.74 -26.87 -3.55
CA GLU A 296 18.60 -27.91 -2.92
C GLU A 296 19.32 -27.49 -1.63
N GLU A 297 19.47 -26.20 -1.33
CA GLU A 297 20.15 -25.78 -0.09
C GLU A 297 19.15 -25.59 1.07
N GLU A 298 18.70 -26.71 1.62
CA GLU A 298 18.29 -26.78 3.03
C GLU A 298 19.51 -26.54 3.92
N PRO A 299 19.54 -25.50 4.78
CA PRO A 299 20.49 -25.49 5.87
C PRO A 299 20.01 -26.52 6.89
N LYS A 300 20.73 -27.64 6.96
CA LYS A 300 20.63 -28.60 8.06
C LYS A 300 20.64 -27.83 9.38
N HIS A 301 19.65 -28.09 10.22
CA HIS A 301 19.59 -27.61 11.59
C HIS A 301 20.93 -27.88 12.30
N GLU A 302 21.73 -26.85 12.52
CA GLU A 302 22.72 -26.86 13.60
C GLU A 302 21.96 -26.62 14.91
N THR A 303 21.56 -27.72 15.53
CA THR A 303 21.34 -27.82 16.96
C THR A 303 22.62 -27.42 17.67
N VAL A 304 22.65 -26.22 18.25
CA VAL A 304 23.63 -25.86 19.27
C VAL A 304 23.14 -26.46 20.59
N VAL A 305 23.91 -27.43 21.07
CA VAL A 305 23.86 -28.05 22.40
C VAL A 305 24.23 -27.03 23.46
#